data_AF-X1KXZ1-F1
#
_entry.id   AF-X1KXZ1-F1
#
_cell.length_a   1.000
_cell.length_b   1.000
_cell.length_c   1.000
_cell.angle_alpha   90.00
_cell.angle_beta   90.00
_cell.angle_gamma   90.00
#
_symmetry.space_group_name_H-M   'P 1'
#
loop_
_entity.id
_entity.type
_entity.pdbx_description
1 polymer ?
#
loop_
_entity_poly.entity_id
_entity_poly.type
_entity_poly.pdbx_seq_one_letter_code
_entity_poly.pdbx_strand_id
1 'polypeptide(L)'
;GIEGHPLYADYNASKAGVILLAKTIALEFAPWLRANAICPGYVLTPMQKSEYTLEMLEEVNAGIPLNRHAKPEEVADLFAFLASSKAAYITGQSITIDGGETAGQYI
;
A
#
# COMPACT_ATOMS: atom_id res chain seq x y z
N GLY A 1 6.47 -6.06 3.99
CA GLY A 1 5.21 -5.70 3.31
C GLY A 1 4.31 -6.90 3.38
N ILE A 2 3.32 -7.00 2.49
CA ILE A 2 2.59 -8.25 2.26
C ILE A 2 3.34 -9.16 1.28
N GLU A 3 4.19 -8.58 0.42
CA GLU A 3 5.07 -9.29 -0.51
C GLU A 3 6.55 -9.15 -0.12
N GLY A 4 7.39 -10.02 -0.71
CA GLY A 4 8.84 -9.97 -0.60
C GLY A 4 9.50 -9.56 -1.91
N HIS A 5 10.43 -8.60 -1.84
CA HIS A 5 11.25 -8.19 -2.97
C HIS A 5 12.73 -8.58 -2.75
N PRO A 6 13.40 -9.21 -3.73
CA PRO A 6 14.83 -9.52 -3.65
C PRO A 6 15.67 -8.28 -3.35
N LEU A 7 16.73 -8.43 -2.55
CA LEU A 7 17.66 -7.35 -2.14
C LEU A 7 17.10 -6.30 -1.15
N TYR A 8 15.89 -6.49 -0.62
CA TYR A 8 15.24 -5.57 0.33
C TYR A 8 14.90 -6.23 1.68
N ALA A 9 15.74 -7.12 2.22
CA ALA A 9 15.39 -7.96 3.37
C ALA A 9 14.99 -7.17 4.64
N ASP A 10 15.75 -6.14 4.99
CA ASP A 10 15.51 -5.23 6.11
C ASP A 10 14.25 -4.38 5.91
N TYR A 11 14.05 -3.86 4.70
CA TYR A 11 12.84 -3.12 4.34
C TYR A 11 11.60 -4.02 4.37
N ASN A 12 11.67 -5.22 3.80
CA ASN A 12 10.58 -6.18 3.77
C ASN A 12 10.16 -6.58 5.20
N ALA A 13 11.14 -6.91 6.04
CA ALA A 13 10.92 -7.29 7.44
C ALA A 13 10.31 -6.14 8.25
N SER A 14 10.88 -4.93 8.17
CA SER A 14 10.37 -3.77 8.90
C SER A 14 8.94 -3.42 8.49
N LYS A 15 8.61 -3.45 7.20
CA LYS A 15 7.25 -3.19 6.70
C LYS A 15 6.26 -4.29 7.04
N ALA A 16 6.69 -5.55 7.14
CA ALA A 16 5.83 -6.63 7.64
C ALA A 16 5.51 -6.43 9.13
N GLY A 17 6.48 -5.97 9.92
CA GLY A 17 6.29 -5.62 11.33
C GLY A 17 5.22 -4.55 11.55
N VAL A 18 5.16 -3.52 10.71
CA VAL A 18 4.13 -2.46 10.78
C VAL A 18 2.72 -3.03 10.65
N ILE A 19 2.50 -4.05 9.81
CA ILE A 19 1.19 -4.68 9.63
C ILE A 19 0.73 -5.35 10.92
N LEU A 20 1.63 -6.10 11.57
CA LEU A 20 1.29 -6.76 12.83
C LEU A 20 1.11 -5.76 13.98
N LEU A 21 1.92 -4.68 14.00
CA LEU A 21 1.74 -3.57 14.94
C LEU A 21 0.36 -2.92 14.79
N ALA A 22 -0.12 -2.66 13.57
CA ALA A 22 -1.45 -2.11 13.35
C ALA A 22 -2.56 -3.03 13.88
N LYS A 23 -2.39 -4.36 13.77
CA LYS A 23 -3.31 -5.35 14.36
C LYS A 23 -3.29 -5.30 15.89
N THR A 24 -2.12 -5.21 16.51
CA THR A 24 -2.00 -5.06 17.97
C THR A 24 -2.71 -3.80 18.45
N ILE A 25 -2.45 -2.64 17.82
CA ILE A 25 -3.12 -1.38 18.16
C ILE A 25 -4.64 -1.50 17.99
N ALA A 26 -5.12 -2.15 16.92
CA ALA A 26 -6.55 -2.35 16.73
C ALA A 26 -7.21 -3.16 17.85
N LEU A 27 -6.52 -4.17 18.39
CA LEU A 27 -7.02 -5.01 19.48
C LEU A 27 -6.98 -4.29 20.83
N GLU A 28 -5.89 -3.59 21.13
CA GLU A 28 -5.66 -2.95 22.42
C GLU A 28 -6.52 -1.70 22.63
N PHE A 29 -6.87 -0.99 21.55
CA PHE A 29 -7.55 0.30 21.63
C PHE A 29 -9.01 0.26 21.16
N ALA A 30 -9.56 -0.89 20.79
CA ALA A 30 -10.99 -1.00 20.53
C ALA A 30 -11.80 -0.87 21.84
N PRO A 31 -12.97 -0.19 21.85
CA PRO A 31 -13.65 0.45 20.70
C PRO A 31 -13.27 1.93 20.47
N TRP A 32 -12.26 2.46 21.17
CA TRP A 32 -11.93 3.89 21.15
C TRP A 32 -11.16 4.36 19.91
N LEU A 33 -10.34 3.48 19.32
CA LEU A 33 -9.53 3.77 18.14
C LEU A 33 -9.63 2.63 17.12
N ARG A 34 -9.58 2.99 15.84
CA ARG A 34 -9.40 2.04 14.73
C ARG A 34 -8.00 2.19 14.17
N ALA A 35 -7.36 1.07 13.84
CA ALA A 35 -6.03 1.06 13.24
C ALA A 35 -6.02 0.11 12.05
N ASN A 36 -5.49 0.56 10.91
CA ASN A 36 -5.34 -0.24 9.69
C ASN A 36 -3.98 0.11 9.06
N ALA A 37 -3.41 -0.84 8.34
CA ALA A 37 -2.23 -0.63 7.51
C ALA A 37 -2.66 -0.47 6.06
N ILE A 38 -2.16 0.56 5.37
CA ILE A 38 -2.33 0.72 3.92
C ILE A 38 -1.06 0.19 3.25
N CYS A 39 -1.24 -0.68 2.26
CA CYS A 39 -0.17 -1.35 1.51
C CYS A 39 -0.23 -0.88 0.05
N PRO A 40 0.37 0.28 -0.27
CA PRO A 40 0.40 0.75 -1.65
C PRO A 40 1.38 -0.07 -2.49
N GLY A 41 1.05 -0.25 -3.77
CA GLY A 41 2.01 -0.61 -4.81
C GLY A 41 2.75 0.63 -5.32
N TYR A 42 3.06 0.66 -6.61
CA TYR A 42 3.76 1.80 -7.23
C TYR A 42 2.93 3.11 -7.22
N VAL A 43 3.48 4.15 -6.61
CA VAL A 43 2.88 5.51 -6.53
C VAL A 43 3.82 6.54 -7.14
N LEU A 44 3.32 7.37 -8.05
CA LEU A 44 4.14 8.34 -8.79
C LEU A 44 4.41 9.62 -7.99
N THR A 45 5.19 9.49 -6.91
CA THR A 45 5.64 10.60 -6.06
C THR A 45 6.77 11.40 -6.73
N PRO A 46 7.09 12.63 -6.26
CA PRO A 46 8.25 13.37 -6.76
C PRO A 46 9.58 12.61 -6.66
N MET A 47 9.78 11.85 -5.57
CA MET A 47 10.92 10.96 -5.38
C MET A 47 10.94 9.87 -6.45
N GLN A 48 9.81 9.20 -6.70
CA GLN A 48 9.76 8.15 -7.71
C GLN A 48 10.01 8.70 -9.13
N LYS A 49 9.47 9.90 -9.42
CA LYS A 49 9.68 10.57 -10.71
C LYS A 49 11.14 10.92 -10.97
N SER A 50 11.95 11.18 -9.93
CA SER A 50 13.37 11.49 -10.10
C SER A 50 14.24 10.26 -10.38
N GLU A 51 13.77 9.07 -10.01
CA GLU A 51 14.50 7.81 -10.21
C GLU A 51 14.27 7.16 -11.58
N TYR A 52 13.26 7.61 -12.34
CA TYR A 52 12.88 7.00 -13.61
C TYR A 52 13.26 7.82 -14.84
N THR A 53 13.80 7.13 -15.85
CA THR A 53 13.65 7.56 -17.25
C THR A 53 12.22 7.31 -17.72
N LEU A 54 11.81 7.91 -18.85
CA LEU A 54 10.51 7.62 -19.45
C LEU A 54 10.34 6.13 -19.79
N GLU A 55 11.40 5.51 -20.34
CA GLU A 55 11.41 4.09 -20.69
C GLU A 55 11.24 3.19 -19.46
N MET A 56 11.95 3.45 -18.37
CA MET A 56 11.80 2.69 -17.11
C MET A 56 10.39 2.82 -16.53
N LEU A 57 9.81 4.03 -16.59
CA LEU A 57 8.47 4.27 -16.10
C LEU A 57 7.43 3.49 -16.92
N GLU A 58 7.59 3.46 -18.25
CA GLU A 58 6.73 2.69 -19.16
C GLU A 58 6.85 1.19 -18.92
N GLU A 59 8.08 0.68 -18.74
CA GLU A 59 8.32 -0.74 -18.44
C GLU A 59 7.66 -1.17 -17.13
N VAL A 60 7.83 -0.39 -16.05
CA VAL A 60 7.19 -0.69 -14.77
C VAL A 60 5.66 -0.61 -14.87
N ASN A 61 5.13 0.40 -15.58
CA ASN A 61 3.69 0.53 -15.78
C ASN A 61 3.09 -0.69 -16.49
N ALA A 62 3.79 -1.25 -17.49
CA ALA A 62 3.32 -2.42 -18.22
C ALA A 62 3.16 -3.67 -17.33
N GLY A 63 3.90 -3.76 -16.22
CA GLY A 63 3.76 -4.84 -15.24
C GLY A 63 2.59 -4.67 -14.25
N ILE A 64 1.95 -3.49 -14.22
CA ILE A 64 0.81 -3.21 -13.33
C ILE A 64 -0.48 -3.48 -14.12
N PRO A 65 -1.46 -4.23 -13.60
CA PRO A 65 -2.69 -4.51 -14.35
C PRO A 65 -3.51 -3.29 -14.76
N LEU A 66 -3.49 -2.20 -13.97
CA LEU A 66 -4.08 -0.92 -14.36
C LEU A 66 -3.21 -0.08 -15.30
N ASN A 67 -2.05 -0.60 -15.72
CA ASN A 67 -1.08 -0.04 -16.66
C ASN A 67 -0.60 1.37 -16.32
N ARG A 68 -0.46 1.65 -15.02
CA ARG A 68 0.03 2.93 -14.49
C ARG A 68 0.38 2.81 -13.01
N HIS A 69 1.27 3.70 -12.57
CA HIS A 69 1.39 4.05 -11.17
C HIS A 69 0.09 4.70 -10.65
N ALA A 70 -0.17 4.52 -9.36
CA ALA A 70 -1.16 5.32 -8.66
C ALA A 70 -0.71 6.78 -8.54
N LYS A 71 -1.65 7.70 -8.53
CA LYS A 71 -1.42 9.09 -8.11
C LYS A 71 -1.41 9.15 -6.57
N PRO A 72 -0.61 10.05 -5.95
CA PRO A 72 -0.63 10.23 -4.50
C PRO A 72 -2.03 10.47 -3.92
N GLU A 73 -2.88 11.16 -4.67
CA GLU A 73 -4.26 11.48 -4.26
C GLU A 73 -5.12 10.22 -4.11
N GLU A 74 -4.90 9.17 -4.90
CA GLU A 74 -5.66 7.92 -4.80
C GLU A 74 -5.37 7.19 -3.49
N VAL A 75 -4.13 7.26 -3.00
CA VAL A 75 -3.77 6.74 -1.68
C VAL A 75 -4.35 7.63 -0.57
N ALA A 76 -4.31 8.96 -0.76
CA ALA A 76 -4.89 9.91 0.19
C ALA A 76 -6.41 9.74 0.34
N ASP A 77 -7.13 9.45 -0.75
CA ASP A 77 -8.57 9.19 -0.74
C ASP A 77 -8.90 7.94 0.08
N LEU A 78 -8.08 6.87 -0.02
CA LEU A 78 -8.23 5.69 0.82
C LEU A 78 -8.00 6.00 2.31
N PHE A 79 -6.98 6.80 2.64
CA PHE A 79 -6.76 7.28 4.01
C PHE A 79 -7.98 8.06 4.52
N ALA A 80 -8.50 8.99 3.72
CA ALA A 80 -9.67 9.79 4.09
C ALA A 80 -10.92 8.93 4.31
N PHE A 81 -11.14 7.93 3.45
CA PHE A 81 -12.21 6.94 3.63
C PHE A 81 -12.06 6.18 4.96
N LEU A 82 -10.87 5.64 5.24
CA LEU A 82 -10.61 4.89 6.46
C LEU A 82 -10.71 5.74 7.73
N ALA A 83 -10.38 7.03 7.67
CA ALA A 83 -10.57 7.96 8.78
C ALA A 83 -12.04 8.33 9.01
N SER A 84 -12.87 8.26 7.97
CA SER A 84 -14.28 8.65 8.03
C SER A 84 -15.18 7.67 8.81
N SER A 85 -16.40 8.12 9.14
CA SER A 85 -17.44 7.27 9.72
C SER A 85 -17.96 6.18 8.76
N LYS A 86 -17.71 6.30 7.45
CA LYS A 86 -18.10 5.27 6.47
C LYS A 86 -17.33 3.97 6.65
N ALA A 87 -16.15 4.04 7.28
CA ALA A 87 -15.31 2.89 7.60
C ALA A 87 -15.39 2.50 9.09
N ALA A 88 -16.47 2.84 9.79
CA ALA A 88 -16.59 2.67 11.24
C ALA A 88 -16.41 1.22 11.73
N TYR A 89 -16.60 0.22 10.86
CA TYR A 89 -16.44 -1.20 11.18
C TYR A 89 -15.15 -1.83 10.62
N ILE A 90 -14.21 -1.02 10.12
CA ILE A 90 -12.94 -1.48 9.56
C ILE A 90 -11.80 -1.13 10.52
N THR A 91 -11.22 -2.17 11.14
CA THR A 91 -10.02 -2.10 11.99
C THR A 91 -9.21 -3.40 11.86
N GLY A 92 -7.91 -3.35 12.15
CA GLY A 92 -6.97 -4.47 12.09
C GLY A 92 -6.65 -5.00 10.68
N GLN A 93 -7.04 -4.25 9.64
CA GLN A 93 -6.86 -4.66 8.24
C GLN A 93 -5.54 -4.18 7.66
N SER A 94 -5.04 -4.99 6.71
CA SER A 94 -3.98 -4.63 5.78
C SER A 94 -4.64 -4.45 4.43
N ILE A 95 -4.71 -3.21 3.92
CA ILE A 95 -5.50 -2.88 2.73
C ILE A 95 -4.57 -2.50 1.59
N THR A 96 -4.58 -3.32 0.55
CA THR A 96 -3.74 -3.14 -0.64
C THR A 96 -4.35 -2.14 -1.62
N ILE A 97 -3.53 -1.26 -2.17
CA ILE A 97 -3.87 -0.32 -3.25
C ILE A 97 -2.72 -0.24 -4.25
N ASP A 98 -2.69 -1.17 -5.20
CA ASP A 98 -1.52 -1.47 -6.04
C ASP A 98 -1.87 -1.64 -7.53
N GLY A 99 -3.11 -1.32 -7.92
CA GLY A 99 -3.57 -1.54 -9.29
C GLY A 99 -3.61 -3.01 -9.71
N GLY A 100 -3.67 -3.94 -8.75
CA GLY A 100 -3.76 -5.38 -8.99
C GLY A 100 -2.42 -6.11 -9.06
N GLU A 101 -1.30 -5.41 -8.84
CA GLU A 101 0.06 -5.97 -8.91
C GLU A 101 0.21 -7.27 -8.11
N THR A 102 -0.33 -7.32 -6.89
CA THR A 102 -0.21 -8.48 -6.00
C THR A 102 -1.47 -9.34 -5.97
N ALA A 103 -2.43 -9.13 -6.89
CA ALA A 103 -3.71 -9.85 -6.87
C ALA A 103 -3.58 -11.32 -7.31
N GLY A 104 -2.52 -11.68 -8.03
CA GLY A 104 -2.29 -13.03 -8.54
C GLY A 104 -1.40 -13.03 -9.78
N GLN A 105 -1.50 -14.07 -10.60
CA GLN A 105 -0.79 -14.14 -11.87
C GLN A 105 -1.39 -13.14 -12.87
N TYR A 106 -0.58 -12.18 -13.30
CA TYR A 106 -0.86 -11.28 -14.41
C TYR A 106 0.02 -11.71 -15.59
N ILE A 107 -0.62 -11.85 -16.76
CA ILE A 107 -0.06 -12.44 -18.01
C ILE A 107 1.00 -11.56 -18.67
#